data_AF-A0A5A5RSU7-F1
#
_entry.id   AF-A0A5A5RSU7-F1
#
_cell.length_a   1.000
_cell.length_b   1.000
_cell.length_c   1.000
_cell.angle_alpha   90.00
_cell.angle_beta   90.00
_cell.angle_gamma   90.00
#
_symmetry.space_group_name_H-M   'P 1'
#
loop_
_entity.id
_entity.type
_entity.pdbx_description
1 polymer ?
#
loop_
_entity_poly.entity_id
_entity_poly.type
_entity_poly.pdbx_seq_one_letter_code
_entity_poly.pdbx_strand_id
1 'polypeptide(L)'
;MTNQPIIQVLASATFKRNLRTLAKKYRSIRDDIQPMIEQLEQGELPGDQIPSIGYTVFKLRVRNSDIQKGKSGGYRLIYYVKTAAGIILLSSRT
;
A
#
# COMPACT_ATOMS: atom_id res chain seq x y z
N MET A 1 17.22 19.87 -11.53
CA MET A 1 16.33 19.66 -10.38
C MET A 1 15.11 18.93 -10.89
N THR A 2 14.96 17.66 -10.57
CA THR A 2 13.90 16.80 -11.13
C THR A 2 12.57 17.16 -10.48
N ASN A 3 11.70 17.81 -11.26
CA ASN A 3 10.33 18.11 -10.91
C ASN A 3 9.54 16.78 -10.94
N GLN A 4 9.71 15.95 -9.90
CA GLN A 4 8.92 14.71 -9.77
C GLN A 4 7.45 15.11 -9.58
N PRO A 5 6.51 14.48 -10.30
CA PRO A 5 5.10 14.75 -10.12
C PRO A 5 4.72 14.37 -8.68
N ILE A 6 4.11 15.30 -7.95
CA ILE A 6 3.55 15.03 -6.63
C ILE A 6 2.37 14.07 -6.84
N ILE A 7 2.60 12.77 -6.62
CA ILE A 7 1.52 11.78 -6.70
C ILE A 7 0.74 11.84 -5.39
N GLN A 8 -0.55 12.14 -5.49
CA GLN A 8 -1.41 12.17 -4.32
C GLN A 8 -1.83 10.74 -3.93
N VAL A 9 -1.42 10.29 -2.75
CA VAL A 9 -1.85 9.01 -2.18
C VAL A 9 -3.03 9.22 -1.24
N LEU A 10 -4.18 8.62 -1.57
CA LEU A 10 -5.42 8.73 -0.80
C LEU A 10 -5.81 7.39 -0.18
N ALA A 11 -6.11 7.41 1.12
CA ALA A 11 -6.58 6.23 1.84
C ALA A 11 -8.12 6.12 1.77
N SER A 12 -8.63 5.03 1.18
CA SER A 12 -10.07 4.74 1.19
C SER A 12 -10.61 4.51 2.62
N ALA A 13 -11.92 4.66 2.81
CA ALA A 13 -12.55 4.39 4.09
C ALA A 13 -12.32 2.93 4.55
N THR A 14 -12.38 1.99 3.60
CA THR A 14 -12.12 0.56 3.82
C THR A 14 -10.68 0.32 4.26
N PHE A 15 -9.71 0.95 3.60
CA PHE A 15 -8.31 0.89 4.00
C PHE A 15 -8.09 1.42 5.41
N LYS A 16 -8.64 2.61 5.74
CA LYS A 16 -8.55 3.19 7.09
C LYS A 16 -9.17 2.30 8.17
N ARG A 17 -10.24 1.57 7.86
CA ARG A 17 -10.89 0.63 8.79
C ARG A 17 -10.03 -0.63 9.01
N ASN A 18 -9.50 -1.20 7.94
CA ASN A 18 -8.64 -2.38 7.99
C ASN A 18 -7.34 -2.07 8.71
N LEU A 19 -6.70 -0.94 8.39
CA LEU A 19 -5.49 -0.47 9.05
C LEU A 19 -5.70 -0.28 10.56
N ARG A 20 -6.82 0.32 10.97
CA ARG A 20 -7.16 0.45 12.40
C ARG A 20 -7.33 -0.90 13.10
N THR A 21 -7.90 -1.89 12.42
CA THR A 21 -8.08 -3.23 12.98
C THR A 21 -6.74 -3.93 13.13
N LEU A 22 -5.91 -3.88 12.08
CA LEU A 22 -4.57 -4.48 12.10
C LEU A 22 -3.64 -3.79 13.09
N ALA A 23 -3.74 -2.46 13.24
CA ALA A 23 -2.95 -1.69 14.21
C ALA A 23 -3.20 -2.09 15.67
N LYS A 24 -4.33 -2.73 15.98
CA LYS A 24 -4.57 -3.30 17.31
C LYS A 24 -3.73 -4.55 17.58
N LYS A 25 -3.41 -5.30 16.52
CA LYS A 25 -2.68 -6.58 16.60
C LYS A 25 -1.19 -6.42 16.29
N TYR A 26 -0.86 -5.51 15.38
CA TYR A 26 0.47 -5.26 14.87
C TYR A 26 0.77 -3.76 15.03
N ARG A 27 1.47 -3.42 16.10
CA ARG A 27 1.76 -2.03 16.51
C ARG A 27 2.63 -1.31 15.48
N SER A 28 3.50 -2.04 14.79
CA SER A 28 4.42 -1.50 13.79
C SER A 28 3.83 -1.39 12.40
N ILE A 29 2.55 -1.75 12.18
CA ILE A 29 1.97 -1.73 10.82
C ILE A 29 2.05 -0.36 10.15
N ARG A 30 1.93 0.74 10.90
CA ARG A 30 2.03 2.09 10.33
C ARG A 30 3.45 2.36 9.82
N ASP A 31 4.44 2.02 10.62
CA ASP A 31 5.85 2.16 10.27
C ASP A 31 6.23 1.21 9.12
N ASP A 32 5.66 0.00 9.11
CA ASP A 32 5.88 -0.99 8.05
C ASP A 32 5.33 -0.54 6.68
N ILE A 33 4.20 0.20 6.65
CA ILE A 33 3.61 0.69 5.40
C ILE A 33 4.13 2.05 4.96
N GLN A 34 4.69 2.85 5.87
CA GLN A 34 5.09 4.24 5.60
C GLN A 34 6.09 4.35 4.44
N PRO A 35 7.16 3.53 4.36
CA PRO A 35 8.08 3.55 3.21
C PRO A 35 7.39 3.24 1.88
N MET A 36 6.32 2.43 1.90
CA MET A 36 5.58 2.11 0.68
C MET A 36 4.71 3.28 0.23
N ILE A 37 4.22 4.10 1.16
CA ILE A 37 3.48 5.33 0.82
C ILE A 37 4.43 6.33 0.17
N GLU A 38 5.63 6.51 0.72
CA GLU A 38 6.65 7.41 0.18
C GLU A 38 7.08 7.01 -1.24
N GLN A 39 7.25 5.72 -1.52
CA GLN A 39 7.51 5.22 -2.87
C GLN A 39 6.38 5.57 -3.85
N LEU A 40 5.13 5.40 -3.42
CA LEU A 40 3.96 5.73 -4.24
C LEU A 40 3.87 7.24 -4.50
N GLU A 41 4.19 8.09 -3.52
CA GLU A 41 4.26 9.55 -3.65
C GLU A 41 5.36 10.01 -4.62
N GLN A 42 6.45 9.24 -4.72
CA GLN A 42 7.54 9.45 -5.69
C GLN A 42 7.20 8.95 -7.11
N GLY A 43 6.03 8.32 -7.30
CA GLY A 43 5.58 7.79 -8.57
C GLY A 43 6.05 6.36 -8.88
N GLU A 44 6.67 5.68 -7.92
CA GLU A 44 6.96 4.26 -8.05
C GLU A 44 5.66 3.44 -7.92
N LEU A 45 5.55 2.36 -8.69
CA LEU A 45 4.41 1.44 -8.65
C LEU A 45 4.85 0.04 -8.21
N PRO A 46 5.30 -0.14 -6.95
CA PRO A 46 5.80 -1.42 -6.47
C PRO A 46 4.68 -2.48 -6.35
N GLY A 47 5.02 -3.72 -6.66
CA GLY A 47 4.14 -4.88 -6.54
C GLY A 47 3.69 -5.46 -7.88
N ASP A 48 2.82 -6.45 -7.81
CA ASP A 48 2.33 -7.15 -8.99
C ASP A 48 0.99 -6.57 -9.43
N GLN A 49 0.86 -6.23 -10.72
CA GLN A 49 -0.44 -5.85 -11.27
C GLN A 49 -1.40 -7.05 -11.22
N ILE A 50 -2.62 -6.82 -10.77
CA ILE A 50 -3.68 -7.82 -10.79
C ILE A 50 -4.31 -7.81 -12.20
N PRO A 51 -4.28 -8.93 -12.95
CA PRO A 51 -4.87 -8.98 -14.29
C PRO A 51 -6.41 -9.07 -14.25
N SER A 52 -7.05 -8.78 -15.39
CA SER A 52 -8.46 -9.09 -15.66
C SER A 52 -9.52 -8.37 -14.82
N ILE A 53 -9.21 -7.19 -14.29
CA ILE A 53 -10.11 -6.38 -13.44
C ILE A 53 -10.58 -5.07 -14.08
N GLY A 54 -10.19 -4.81 -15.34
CA GLY A 54 -10.57 -3.59 -16.08
C GLY A 54 -9.94 -2.28 -15.58
N TYR A 55 -9.20 -2.33 -14.47
CA TYR A 55 -8.54 -1.21 -13.81
C TYR A 55 -7.10 -1.54 -13.46
N THR A 56 -6.23 -0.52 -13.41
CA THR A 56 -4.84 -0.67 -13.00
C THR A 56 -4.73 -0.78 -11.48
N VAL A 57 -4.78 -2.01 -10.96
CA VAL A 57 -4.65 -2.31 -9.53
C VAL A 57 -3.41 -3.15 -9.31
N PHE A 58 -2.66 -2.80 -8.26
CA PHE A 58 -1.45 -3.49 -7.86
C PHE A 58 -1.62 -4.15 -6.50
N LYS A 59 -0.85 -5.21 -6.28
CA LYS A 59 -0.76 -5.96 -5.03
C LYS A 59 0.70 -6.02 -4.58
N LEU A 60 0.96 -5.48 -3.41
CA LEU A 60 2.29 -5.42 -2.81
C LEU A 60 2.34 -6.24 -1.52
N ARG A 61 3.39 -7.05 -1.36
CA ARG A 61 3.68 -7.78 -0.11
C ARG A 61 4.61 -6.96 0.76
N VAL A 62 4.06 -6.39 1.84
CA VAL A 62 4.78 -5.60 2.83
C VAL A 62 5.22 -6.54 3.96
N ARG A 63 6.48 -6.43 4.39
CA ARG A 63 6.96 -7.19 5.55
C ARG A 63 6.16 -6.77 6.79
N ASN A 64 5.80 -7.73 7.63
CA ASN A 64 5.28 -7.45 8.96
C ASN A 64 6.45 -7.59 9.95
N SER A 65 6.85 -6.50 10.57
CA SER A 65 8.00 -6.47 11.50
C SER A 65 7.66 -7.02 12.88
N ASP A 66 6.38 -7.08 13.25
CA ASP A 66 5.90 -7.67 14.50
C ASP A 66 5.95 -9.21 14.49
N ILE A 67 6.27 -9.85 13.35
CA ILE A 67 6.38 -11.32 13.23
C ILE A 67 7.72 -11.76 12.62
N GLN A 68 8.27 -12.86 13.10
CA GLN A 68 9.51 -13.46 12.57
C GLN A 68 9.25 -14.38 11.35
N LYS A 69 8.36 -13.96 10.42
CA LYS A 69 7.99 -14.75 9.23
C LYS A 69 8.27 -14.06 7.90
N GLY A 70 9.04 -12.96 7.89
CA GLY A 70 9.41 -12.26 6.66
C GLY A 70 8.19 -11.82 5.83
N LYS A 71 8.35 -11.69 4.50
CA LYS A 71 7.26 -11.26 3.59
C LYS A 71 6.15 -12.29 3.43
N SER A 72 6.39 -13.57 3.72
CA SER A 72 5.40 -14.65 3.55
C SER A 72 4.28 -14.59 4.59
N GLY A 73 4.56 -14.11 5.81
CA GLY A 73 3.56 -13.77 6.83
C GLY A 73 3.13 -12.29 6.86
N GLY A 74 3.65 -11.48 5.93
CA GLY A 74 3.47 -10.03 5.90
C GLY A 74 2.07 -9.56 5.48
N TYR A 75 1.91 -8.24 5.34
CA TYR A 75 0.67 -7.64 4.85
C TYR A 75 0.61 -7.66 3.32
N ARG A 76 -0.61 -7.73 2.79
CA ARG A 76 -0.93 -7.48 1.38
C ARG A 76 -1.54 -6.09 1.31
N LEU A 77 -0.82 -5.16 0.69
CA LEU A 77 -1.32 -3.83 0.34
C LEU A 77 -1.88 -3.88 -1.08
N ILE A 78 -3.12 -3.41 -1.26
CA ILE A 78 -3.75 -3.32 -2.58
C ILE A 78 -4.05 -1.85 -2.86
N TYR A 79 -3.61 -1.35 -4.01
CA TYR A 79 -3.84 0.03 -4.43
C TYR A 79 -4.23 0.15 -5.90
N TYR A 80 -5.02 1.16 -6.21
CA TYR A 80 -5.52 1.48 -7.55
C TYR A 80 -4.90 2.79 -8.04
N VAL A 81 -4.43 2.81 -9.28
CA VAL A 81 -3.94 4.03 -9.95
C VAL A 81 -5.12 4.69 -10.67
N LYS A 82 -5.62 5.81 -10.11
CA LYS A 82 -6.80 6.52 -10.61
C LYS A 82 -6.49 7.44 -11.78
N THR A 83 -5.33 8.10 -11.73
CA THR A 83 -4.81 9.00 -12.78
C THR A 83 -3.28 8.97 -12.73
N ALA A 84 -2.60 9.61 -13.69
CA ALA A 84 -1.14 9.77 -13.65
C ALA A 84 -0.58 10.47 -12.39
N ALA A 85 -1.45 11.06 -11.56
CA ALA A 85 -1.08 11.80 -10.34
C ALA A 85 -1.85 11.34 -9.08
N GLY A 86 -2.58 10.22 -9.11
CA GLY A 86 -3.46 9.83 -8.00
C GLY A 86 -3.54 8.33 -7.75
N ILE A 87 -3.19 7.92 -6.52
CA ILE A 87 -3.22 6.52 -6.06
C ILE A 87 -4.20 6.37 -4.90
N ILE A 88 -5.05 5.34 -4.94
CA ILE A 88 -6.00 5.02 -3.87
C ILE A 88 -5.63 3.71 -3.19
N LEU A 89 -5.38 3.74 -1.88
CA LEU A 89 -5.18 2.54 -1.08
C LEU A 89 -6.54 1.88 -0.77
N LEU A 90 -6.69 0.60 -1.15
CA LEU A 90 -7.96 -0.14 -1.09
C LEU A 90 -8.04 -1.05 0.13
N SER A 91 -7.00 -1.83 0.42
CA SER A 91 -7.03 -2.81 1.50
C SER A 91 -5.63 -3.17 2.00
N SER A 92 -5.55 -3.53 3.29
CA SER A 92 -4.43 -4.23 3.91
C SER A 92 -4.96 -5.52 4.56
N ARG A 93 -4.36 -6.68 4.24
CA ARG A 93 -4.67 -7.99 4.87
C ARG A 93 -3.41 -8.79 5.13
N THR A 94 -3.24 -9.39 6.31
CA THR A 94 -2.20 -10.42 6.56
C THR A 94 -2.47 -11.70 5.77
#